data_AF-A0A1M5DW29-F1
#
_entry.id   AF-A0A1M5DW29-F1
#
_cell.length_a   1.000
_cell.length_b   1.000
_cell.length_c   1.000
_cell.angle_alpha   90.00
_cell.angle_beta   90.00
_cell.angle_gamma   90.00
#
_symmetry.space_group_name_H-M   'P 1'
#
loop_
_entity.id
_entity.type
_entity.pdbx_description
1 polymer ?
#
loop_
_entity_poly.entity_id
_entity_poly.type
_entity_poly.pdbx_seq_one_letter_code
_entity_poly.pdbx_strand_id
1 'polypeptide(L)' 'MYKWQRIKALHTQGVSIRKIARTLGISRNTVKKYLKDANPPQFKARKYDKQLDRYREEIQAMLNKGY' A
#
# COMPACT_ATOMS: atom_id res chain seq x y z
N MET A 1 0.12 -5.70 12.62
CA MET A 1 -0.37 -4.33 12.92
C MET A 1 0.13 -3.36 11.85
N TYR A 2 -0.74 -2.55 11.27
CA TYR A 2 -0.39 -1.68 10.13
C TYR A 2 0.44 -0.46 10.54
N LYS A 3 1.36 0.01 9.69
CA LYS A 3 2.21 1.19 9.98
C LYS A 3 1.38 2.43 10.35
N TRP A 4 0.25 2.65 9.68
CA TRP A 4 -0.69 3.74 9.97
C TRP A 4 -1.29 3.66 11.38
N GLN A 5 -1.73 2.48 11.81
CA GLN A 5 -2.30 2.27 13.15
C GLN A 5 -1.25 2.55 14.24
N ARG A 6 -0.02 2.07 14.04
CA ARG A 6 1.09 2.28 14.99
C ARG A 6 1.45 3.76 15.13
N ILE A 7 1.44 4.51 14.02
CA ILE A 7 1.70 5.97 14.04
C ILE A 7 0.62 6.68 14.86
N LYS A 8 -0.67 6.38 14.63
CA LYS A 8 -1.75 7.00 15.40
C LYS A 8 -1.68 6.67 16.88
N ALA A 9 -1.47 5.40 17.23
CA ALA A 9 -1.35 4.97 18.63
C ALA A 9 -0.19 5.65 19.37
N LEU A 10 0.99 5.76 18.73
CA LEU A 10 2.14 6.45 19.33
C LEU A 10 1.91 7.96 19.44
N HIS A 11 1.23 8.57 18.46
CA HIS A 11 0.92 9.98 18.51
C HIS A 11 -0.10 10.33 19.61
N THR A 12 -1.12 9.48 19.82
CA THR A 12 -2.08 9.64 20.93
C THR A 12 -1.41 9.48 22.30
N GLN A 13 -0.29 8.74 22.38
CA GLN A 13 0.54 8.65 23.58
C GLN A 13 1.48 9.85 23.78
N GLY A 14 1.39 10.89 22.94
CA GLY A 14 2.22 12.10 23.04
C GLY A 14 3.64 11.93 22.47
N VAL A 15 3.93 10.84 21.75
CA VAL A 15 5.24 10.63 21.15
C VAL A 15 5.43 11.60 19.97
N SER A 16 6.54 12.33 19.97
CA SER A 16 6.83 13.29 18.89
C SER A 16 7.01 12.60 17.54
N ILE A 17 6.60 13.28 16.46
CA ILE A 17 6.75 12.80 15.07
C ILE A 17 8.18 12.31 14.77
N ARG A 18 9.19 13.01 15.28
CA ARG A 18 10.61 12.69 15.06
C ARG A 18 11.01 11.39 15.77
N LYS A 19 10.46 11.13 16.96
CA LYS A 19 10.66 9.87 17.70
C LYS A 19 9.91 8.71 17.02
N ILE A 20 8.64 8.92 16.61
CA ILE A 20 7.86 7.94 15.84
C ILE A 20 8.60 7.50 14.57
N ALA A 21 9.12 8.45 13.81
CA ALA A 21 9.87 8.19 12.57
C ALA A 21 11.10 7.30 12.82
N ARG A 22 11.87 7.58 13.87
CA ARG A 22 13.05 6.78 14.27
C ARG A 22 12.64 5.38 14.75
N THR A 23 11.62 5.28 15.60
CA THR A 23 11.16 4.00 16.16
C THR A 23 10.58 3.08 15.10
N LEU A 24 9.87 3.62 14.10
CA LEU A 24 9.21 2.83 13.05
C LEU A 24 10.04 2.69 11.77
N GLY A 25 11.21 3.33 11.68
CA GLY A 25 12.06 3.28 10.49
C GLY A 25 11.41 3.85 9.23
N ILE A 26 10.61 4.90 9.37
CA ILE A 26 9.87 5.54 8.25
C ILE A 26 10.17 7.04 8.18
N SER A 27 10.01 7.61 7.00
CA SER A 27 10.26 9.03 6.80
C SER A 27 9.31 9.89 7.66
N ARG A 28 9.81 11.05 8.13
CA ARG A 28 9.00 12.06 8.82
C ARG A 28 7.80 12.50 7.98
N ASN A 29 7.95 12.52 6.65
CA ASN A 29 6.89 12.88 5.71
C ASN A 29 5.77 11.83 5.71
N THR A 30 6.12 10.55 5.79
CA THR A 30 5.14 9.44 5.92
C THR A 30 4.36 9.55 7.22
N VAL A 31 5.04 9.85 8.34
CA VAL A 31 4.38 10.07 9.63
C VAL A 31 3.41 11.24 9.55
N LYS A 32 3.84 12.39 9.04
CA LYS A 32 2.95 13.56 8.84
C LYS A 32 1.75 13.25 7.95
N LYS A 33 1.98 12.57 6.82
CA LYS A 33 0.91 12.16 5.90
C LYS A 33 -0.13 11.29 6.61
N TYR A 34 0.31 10.26 7.32
CA TYR A 34 -0.58 9.32 7.99
C TYR A 34 -1.30 9.91 9.22
N LEU A 35 -0.74 10.97 9.84
CA LEU A 35 -1.43 11.72 10.88
C LEU A 35 -2.49 12.67 10.31
N LYS A 36 -2.24 13.27 9.15
CA LYS A 36 -3.20 14.15 8.46
C LYS A 36 -4.43 13.37 7.97
N ASP A 37 -4.21 12.16 7.46
CA ASP A 37 -5.29 11.35 6.90
C ASP A 37 -6.08 10.62 8.00
N ALA A 38 -7.39 10.86 8.05
CA ALA A 38 -8.30 10.18 8.98
C ALA A 38 -8.44 8.68 8.68
N ASN A 39 -8.32 8.31 7.41
CA ASN A 39 -8.50 6.96 6.91
C ASN A 39 -7.17 6.22 6.71
N PRO A 40 -7.17 4.88 6.79
CA PRO A 40 -6.00 4.09 6.47
C PRO A 40 -5.58 4.29 5.01
N PRO A 41 -4.26 4.26 4.70
CA PRO A 41 -3.79 4.41 3.34
C PRO A 41 -4.31 3.26 2.47
N GLN A 42 -5.03 3.62 1.41
CA GLN A 42 -5.47 2.68 0.39
C GLN A 42 -4.30 2.38 -0.56
N PHE A 43 -3.83 1.14 -0.54
CA PHE A 43 -2.82 0.67 -1.48
C PHE A 43 -3.52 0.30 -2.77
N LYS A 44 -3.50 1.23 -3.74
CA LYS A 44 -3.94 0.91 -5.10
C LYS A 44 -2.81 0.16 -5.80
N ALA A 45 -3.04 -1.11 -6.10
CA ALA A 45 -2.19 -1.82 -7.04
C ALA A 45 -2.22 -1.06 -8.38
N ARG A 46 -1.06 -0.86 -8.98
CA ARG A 46 -1.00 -0.24 -10.31
C ARG A 46 -1.65 -1.20 -11.30
N LYS A 47 -2.71 -0.74 -11.97
CA LYS A 47 -3.28 -1.49 -13.10
C LYS A 47 -2.40 -1.24 -14.31
N TYR A 48 -1.89 -2.30 -14.90
CA TYR A 48 -1.21 -2.28 -16.19
C TYR A 48 -2.11 -3.01 -17.17
N ASP A 49 -2.42 -2.38 -18.30
CA ASP A 49 -2.95 -3.10 -19.46
C ASP A 49 -1.77 -3.80 -20.13
N LYS A 50 -1.71 -5.13 -20.03
CA LYS A 50 -0.68 -5.90 -20.74
C LYS A 50 -1.11 -6.01 -22.20
N GLN A 51 -0.17 -5.92 -23.12
CA GLN A 51 -0.44 -6.19 -24.54
C GLN A 51 -1.06 -7.58 -24.75
N LEU A 52 -0.68 -8.55 -23.92
CA LEU A 52 -1.23 -9.92 -23.91
C LEU A 52 -2.63 -10.02 -23.33
N ASP A 53 -3.11 -9.04 -22.57
CA ASP A 53 -4.48 -9.07 -22.04
C ASP A 53 -5.52 -9.03 -23.17
N ARG A 54 -5.15 -8.46 -24.34
CA ARG A 54 -5.97 -8.50 -25.56
C ARG A 54 -6.23 -9.91 -26.09
N TYR A 55 -5.31 -10.83 -25.85
CA TYR A 55 -5.36 -12.22 -26.33
C TYR A 55 -5.74 -13.21 -25.23
N ARG A 56 -6.17 -12.72 -24.07
CA ARG A 56 -6.39 -13.57 -22.89
C ARG A 56 -7.40 -14.68 -23.13
N GLU A 57 -8.47 -14.39 -23.86
CA GLU A 57 -9.49 -15.37 -24.21
C GLU A 57 -8.98 -16.41 -25.21
N GLU A 58 -8.22 -15.98 -26.22
CA GLU A 58 -7.61 -16.88 -27.21
C GLU A 58 -6.58 -17.82 -26.57
N ILE A 59 -5.71 -17.29 -25.72
CA ILE A 59 -4.72 -18.08 -24.97
C ILE A 59 -5.44 -19.12 -24.10
N GLN A 60 -6.51 -18.72 -23.41
CA GLN A 60 -7.27 -19.65 -22.58
C GLN A 60 -7.95 -20.75 -23.42
N ALA A 61 -8.46 -20.41 -24.60
CA ALA A 61 -9.05 -21.37 -25.52
C ALA A 61 -8.00 -22.34 -26.08
N MET A 62 -6.77 -21.89 -26.33
CA MET A 62 -5.67 -22.75 -26.78
C MET A 62 -5.23 -23.73 -25.68
N LEU A 63 -5.08 -23.25 -24.44
CA LEU A 63 -4.73 -24.09 -23.28
C LEU A 63 -5.79 -25.17 -23.03
N ASN A 64 -7.07 -24.82 -23.14
CA ASN A 64 -8.16 -25.79 -22.99
C ASN A 64 -8.18 -26.84 -24.12
N LYS A 65 -7.64 -26.52 -25.29
CA LYS A 65 -7.51 -27.43 -26.44
C LYS A 65 -6.27 -28.33 -26.37
N GLY A 66 -5.39 -28.14 -25.38
CA GLY A 66 -4.23 -29.00 -25.15
C GLY A 66 -3.05 -28.76 -26.09
N TYR A 67 -2.89 -27.53 -26.59
CA TYR A 67 -1.66 -27.08 -27.26
C TYR A 67 -0.52 -26.85 -26.27
#